data_AF-A0A392T4V9-F1
#
_entry.id   AF-A0A392T4V9-F1
#
_cell.length_a   1.000
_cell.length_b   1.000
_cell.length_c   1.000
_cell.angle_alpha   90.00
_cell.angle_beta   90.00
_cell.angle_gamma   90.00
#
_symmetry.space_group_name_H-M   'P 1'
#
loop_
_entity.id
_entity.type
_entity.pdbx_description
1 polymer ?
#
loop_
_entity_poly.entity_id
_entity_poly.type
_entity_poly.pdbx_seq_one_letter_code
_entity_poly.pdbx_strand_id
1 'polypeptide(L)'
;NAELESHFDFLESELRAFRDFRYSAFKEANERAAQLEKERDALTLSLNECVGRALDLVPAVFKNALDQVELYLRKLLPRDKFSYKHYVKDGKL
;
A
#
# COMPACT_ATOMS: atom_id res chain seq x y z
N ASN A 1 -20.43 45.18 39.70
CA ASN A 1 -19.77 43.88 39.45
C ASN A 1 -19.92 43.43 37.98
N ALA A 2 -20.11 44.35 37.03
CA ALA A 2 -20.34 44.04 35.61
C ALA A 2 -19.07 43.66 34.85
N GLU A 3 -17.91 44.12 35.33
CA GLU A 3 -16.60 43.78 34.77
C GLU A 3 -16.28 42.29 34.98
N LEU A 4 -16.64 41.75 36.15
CA LEU A 4 -16.49 40.33 36.47
C LEU A 4 -17.39 39.43 35.59
N GLU A 5 -18.63 39.85 35.34
CA GLU A 5 -19.55 39.15 34.42
C GLU A 5 -19.03 39.19 32.97
N SER A 6 -18.56 40.35 32.50
CA SER A 6 -17.95 40.47 31.17
C SER A 6 -16.70 39.58 31.01
N HIS A 7 -15.89 39.44 32.05
CA HIS A 7 -14.75 38.53 32.04
C HIS A 7 -15.18 37.06 32.00
N PHE A 8 -16.26 36.71 32.70
CA PHE A 8 -16.81 35.36 32.68
C PHE A 8 -17.36 34.99 31.30
N ASP A 9 -18.13 35.88 30.67
CA ASP A 9 -18.69 35.68 29.33
C ASP A 9 -17.59 35.54 28.27
N PHE A 10 -16.53 36.34 28.38
CA PHE A 10 -15.35 36.22 27.51
C PHE A 10 -14.70 34.85 27.65
N LEU A 11 -14.43 34.40 28.88
CA LEU A 11 -13.82 33.09 29.14
C LEU A 11 -14.70 31.93 28.65
N GLU A 12 -16.02 32.02 28.80
CA GLU A 12 -16.94 31.02 28.26
C GLU A 12 -16.89 30.98 26.72
N SER A 13 -16.82 32.14 26.07
CA SER A 13 -16.72 32.23 24.61
C SER A 13 -15.41 31.63 24.09
N GLU A 14 -14.28 31.90 24.75
CA GLU A 14 -12.96 31.36 24.41
C GLU A 14 -12.91 29.83 24.62
N LEU A 15 -13.48 29.33 25.72
CA LEU A 15 -13.58 27.89 25.97
C LEU A 15 -14.41 27.19 24.90
N ARG A 16 -15.52 27.81 24.47
CA ARG A 16 -16.37 27.27 23.40
C ARG A 16 -15.62 27.24 22.07
N ALA A 17 -14.98 28.34 21.69
CA ALA A 17 -14.19 28.44 20.47
C ALA A 17 -13.05 27.42 20.44
N PHE A 18 -12.34 27.26 21.57
CA PHE A 18 -11.27 26.27 21.70
C PHE A 18 -11.78 24.84 21.56
N ARG A 19 -12.92 24.53 22.19
CA ARG A 19 -13.56 23.21 22.09
C ARG A 19 -13.96 22.91 20.65
N ASP A 20 -14.59 23.87 19.98
CA ASP A 20 -15.06 23.70 18.60
C ASP A 20 -13.86 23.53 17.65
N PHE A 21 -12.79 24.30 17.83
CA PHE A 21 -11.53 24.11 17.10
C PHE A 21 -10.95 22.70 17.30
N ARG A 22 -10.86 22.24 18.56
CA ARG A 22 -10.37 20.89 18.89
C ARG A 22 -11.20 19.80 18.23
N TYR A 23 -12.52 19.91 18.25
CA TYR A 23 -13.41 18.93 17.60
C TYR A 23 -13.26 18.94 16.08
N SER A 24 -13.15 20.11 15.47
CA SER A 24 -12.93 20.24 14.03
C SER A 24 -11.59 19.62 13.61
N ALA A 25 -10.50 19.94 14.32
CA ALA A 25 -9.18 19.37 14.05
C ALA A 25 -9.17 17.83 14.23
N PHE A 26 -9.85 17.33 15.27
CA PHE A 26 -9.99 15.89 15.50
C PHE A 26 -10.82 15.22 14.39
N LYS A 27 -11.91 15.85 13.95
CA LYS A 27 -12.76 15.35 12.86
C LYS A 27 -11.96 15.25 11.56
N GLU A 28 -11.24 16.31 11.19
CA GLU A 28 -10.39 16.31 10.00
C GLU A 28 -9.30 15.23 10.06
N ALA A 29 -8.67 15.04 11.21
CA ALA A 29 -7.66 14.00 11.39
C ALA A 29 -8.25 12.60 11.19
N ASN A 30 -9.45 12.33 11.72
CA ASN A 30 -10.13 11.06 11.54
C ASN A 30 -10.57 10.83 10.09
N GLU A 31 -11.08 11.86 9.41
CA GLU A 31 -11.45 11.77 7.99
C GLU A 31 -10.22 11.46 7.12
N ARG A 32 -9.08 12.11 7.40
CA ARG A 32 -7.81 11.81 6.72
C ARG A 32 -7.31 10.40 7.03
N ALA A 33 -7.39 9.96 8.28
CA ALA A 33 -6.99 8.60 8.66
C ALA A 33 -7.83 7.54 7.92
N ALA A 34 -9.15 7.73 7.85
CA ALA A 34 -10.04 6.84 7.12
C ALA A 34 -9.76 6.84 5.60
N GLN A 35 -9.40 7.99 5.04
CA GLN A 35 -9.02 8.08 3.63
C GLN A 35 -7.70 7.35 3.35
N LEU A 36 -6.69 7.55 4.20
CA LEU A 36 -5.41 6.85 4.10
C LEU A 36 -5.56 5.33 4.25
N GLU A 37 -6.46 4.87 5.10
CA GLU A 37 -6.75 3.44 5.24
C GLU A 37 -7.32 2.84 3.94
N LYS A 38 -8.26 3.55 3.30
CA LYS A 38 -8.81 3.15 2.00
C LYS A 38 -7.73 3.12 0.91
N GLU A 39 -6.86 4.13 0.87
CA GLU A 39 -5.77 4.20 -0.10
C GLU A 39 -4.75 3.09 0.11
N ARG A 40 -4.43 2.75 1.37
CA ARG A 40 -3.59 1.58 1.70
C ARG A 40 -4.19 0.28 1.17
N ASP A 41 -5.50 0.07 1.36
CA ASP A 41 -6.17 -1.13 0.82
C ASP A 41 -6.16 -1.15 -0.69
N ALA A 42 -6.46 0.00 -1.30
CA ALA A 42 -6.23 0.35 -2.69
C ALA A 42 -4.92 -0.23 -3.23
N LEU A 43 -3.85 0.24 -2.62
CA LEU A 43 -2.48 -0.06 -3.01
C LEU A 43 -2.11 -1.51 -2.75
N THR A 44 -2.57 -2.09 -1.64
CA THR A 44 -2.31 -3.49 -1.28
C THR A 44 -2.94 -4.43 -2.31
N LEU A 45 -4.17 -4.16 -2.73
CA LEU A 45 -4.84 -4.94 -3.77
C LEU A 45 -4.09 -4.83 -5.10
N SER A 46 -3.75 -3.61 -5.52
CA SER A 46 -3.01 -3.35 -6.76
C SER A 46 -1.64 -4.02 -6.77
N LEU A 47 -0.92 -3.99 -5.64
CA LEU A 47 0.36 -4.66 -5.48
C LEU A 47 0.23 -6.18 -5.65
N ASN A 48 -0.76 -6.79 -5.00
CA ASN A 48 -0.99 -8.23 -5.10
C ASN A 48 -1.34 -8.65 -6.53
N GLU A 49 -2.17 -7.87 -7.23
CA GLU A 49 -2.45 -8.10 -8.65
C GLU A 49 -1.19 -7.99 -9.52
N CYS A 50 -0.36 -6.97 -9.27
CA CYS A 50 0.89 -6.76 -9.99
C CYS A 50 1.87 -7.93 -9.78
N VAL A 51 2.05 -8.35 -8.53
CA VAL A 51 2.88 -9.51 -8.17
C VAL A 51 2.32 -10.78 -8.83
N GLY A 52 1.01 -11.00 -8.79
CA GLY A 52 0.36 -12.13 -9.45
C GLY A 52 0.67 -12.17 -10.95
N ARG A 53 0.46 -11.06 -11.66
CA ARG A 53 0.77 -10.95 -13.10
C ARG A 53 2.25 -11.18 -13.38
N ALA A 54 3.15 -10.65 -12.56
CA ALA A 54 4.59 -10.86 -12.73
C ALA A 54 4.96 -12.34 -12.58
N LEU A 55 4.39 -13.01 -11.58
CA LEU A 55 4.60 -14.44 -11.35
C LEU A 55 4.03 -15.31 -12.48
N ASP A 56 2.88 -14.94 -13.05
CA ASP A 56 2.28 -15.63 -14.20
C ASP A 56 3.17 -15.56 -15.45
N LEU A 57 4.02 -14.53 -15.58
CA LEU A 57 4.97 -14.39 -16.68
C LEU A 57 6.25 -15.22 -16.48
N VAL A 58 6.61 -15.56 -15.24
CA VAL A 58 7.87 -16.28 -14.92
C VAL A 58 8.04 -17.58 -15.73
N PRO A 59 7.05 -18.47 -15.88
CA PRO A 59 7.22 -19.70 -16.65
C PRO A 59 7.57 -19.45 -18.12
N ALA A 60 6.92 -18.45 -18.74
CA ALA A 60 7.13 -18.11 -20.14
C ALA A 60 8.51 -17.48 -20.36
N VAL A 61 8.90 -16.54 -19.48
CA VAL A 61 10.23 -15.89 -19.53
C VAL A 61 11.33 -16.92 -19.29
N PHE A 62 11.18 -17.79 -18.30
CA PHE A 62 12.16 -18.83 -17.99
C PHE A 62 12.32 -19.82 -19.15
N LYS A 63 11.21 -20.27 -19.74
CA LYS A 63 11.23 -21.13 -20.92
C LYS A 63 11.97 -20.46 -22.07
N ASN A 64 11.62 -19.21 -22.39
CA ASN A 64 12.27 -18.45 -23.46
C ASN A 64 13.78 -18.31 -23.22
N ALA A 65 14.21 -18.05 -21.98
CA ALA A 65 15.63 -17.97 -21.64
C ALA A 65 16.36 -19.31 -21.90
N LEU A 66 15.77 -20.44 -21.50
CA LEU A 66 16.32 -21.76 -21.80
C LEU A 66 16.39 -22.03 -23.30
N ASP A 67 15.33 -21.69 -24.04
CA ASP A 67 15.27 -21.86 -25.49
C ASP A 67 16.40 -21.05 -26.17
N GLN A 68 16.66 -19.81 -25.73
CA GLN A 68 17.75 -18.98 -26.23
C GLN A 68 19.13 -19.57 -25.94
N VAL A 69 19.34 -20.14 -24.75
CA VAL A 69 20.62 -20.79 -24.41
C VAL A 69 20.85 -22.02 -25.28
N GLU A 70 19.83 -22.85 -25.49
CA GLU A 70 19.94 -24.03 -26.37
C GLU A 70 20.23 -23.65 -27.82
N LEU A 71 19.61 -22.59 -28.33
CA LEU A 71 19.86 -22.05 -29.66
C LEU A 71 21.31 -21.57 -29.80
N TYR A 72 21.82 -20.84 -28.79
CA TYR A 72 23.19 -20.35 -28.77
C TYR A 72 24.21 -21.49 -28.74
N LEU A 73 23.99 -22.48 -27.86
CA LEU A 73 24.87 -23.64 -27.71
C LEU A 73 24.70 -24.68 -28.83
N ARG A 74 23.65 -24.57 -29.66
CA ARG A 74 23.20 -25.57 -30.64
C ARG A 74 23.09 -26.97 -30.03
N LYS A 75 22.66 -27.04 -28.76
CA LYS A 75 22.59 -28.27 -27.97
C LYS A 75 21.40 -28.19 -27.02
N LEU A 76 20.67 -29.30 -26.91
CA LEU A 76 19.58 -29.44 -25.94
C LEU A 76 20.11 -29.56 -24.52
N LEU A 77 19.49 -28.82 -23.59
CA LEU A 77 19.76 -28.88 -22.17
C LEU A 77 18.89 -29.96 -21.51
N PRO A 78 19.35 -30.57 -20.40
CA PRO A 78 18.54 -31.47 -19.59
C PRO A 78 17.47 -30.65 -18.84
N ARG A 79 16.32 -30.42 -19.49
CA ARG A 79 15.22 -29.54 -19.01
C ARG A 79 14.68 -29.95 -17.63
N ASP A 80 14.74 -31.24 -17.31
CA ASP A 80 14.38 -31.81 -16.01
C ASP A 80 15.19 -31.23 -14.84
N LYS A 81 16.41 -30.74 -15.10
CA LYS A 81 17.27 -30.12 -14.10
C LYS A 81 16.98 -28.63 -13.87
N PHE A 82 16.13 -28.02 -14.70
CA PHE A 82 15.84 -26.59 -14.66
C PHE A 82 14.37 -26.37 -14.27
N SER A 83 14.15 -25.66 -13.17
CA SER A 83 12.80 -25.34 -12.74
C SER A 83 12.75 -23.96 -12.10
N TYR A 84 11.90 -23.10 -12.66
CA TYR A 84 11.62 -21.76 -12.15
C TYR A 84 10.99 -21.79 -10.75
N LYS A 85 10.39 -22.92 -10.35
CA LYS A 85 9.75 -23.08 -9.05
C LYS A 85 10.73 -23.00 -7.87
N HIS A 86 12.04 -23.15 -8.10
CA HIS A 86 13.05 -22.93 -7.07
C HIS A 86 13.26 -21.44 -6.76
N TYR A 87 12.90 -20.56 -7.69
CA TYR A 87 13.06 -19.11 -7.59
C TYR A 87 11.75 -18.39 -7.28
N VAL A 88 10.61 -19.08 -7.40
CA VAL A 88 9.29 -18.61 -6.98
C VAL A 88 8.85 -19.46 -5.80
N LYS A 89 9.08 -18.97 -4.58
CA LYS A 89 8.68 -19.68 -3.37
C LYS A 89 7.38 -19.07 -2.83
N ASP A 90 6.35 -19.89 -2.71
CA ASP A 90 5.07 -19.53 -2.06
C ASP A 90 4.39 -18.27 -2.64
N GLY A 91 4.51 -18.03 -3.96
CA GLY A 91 3.91 -16.87 -4.61
C GLY A 91 4.59 -15.54 -4.24
N LYS A 92 5.85 -15.61 -3.80
CA LYS A 92 6.70 -14.45 -3.56
C LYS A 92 7.96 -14.58 -4.41
N LEU A 93 8.36 -13.46 -5.00
CA LEU A 93 9.69 -13.26 -5.57
C LEU A 93 10.71 -13.12 -4.43
#